data_AF-A0A2G9MK03-F1
#
_entry.id   AF-A0A2G9MK03-F1
#
_cell.length_a   1.000
_cell.length_b   1.000
_cell.length_c   1.000
_cell.angle_alpha   90.00
_cell.angle_beta   90.00
_cell.angle_gamma   90.00
#
_symmetry.space_group_name_H-M   'P 1'
#
loop_
_entity.id
_entity.type
_entity.pdbx_description
1 polymer ?
#
loop_
_entity_poly.entity_id
_entity_poly.type
_entity_poly.pdbx_seq_one_letter_code
_entity_poly.pdbx_strand_id
1 'polypeptide(L)'
;MGELIVFCNPGNAYKGKREHEVAIDYTSMAIDDYDKLVSFDKSYSDFVDAPDFTIKVGKKRQKDLILNLFALQPVIRVGDINSSFISSSYLFNPKYDNSNYITDKEIFLPDLDIIQIDNFSKTKEAASIIKEFYEEYGWLTYIFDGRINEREIIQPTSKRFDEFLEIIPPKTLMSIAKEKVNYNLDDLCF
;
A
#
# COMPACT_ATOMS: atom_id res chain seq x y z
N MET A 1 -19.84 6.64 -11.54
CA MET A 1 -18.39 6.39 -11.64
C MET A 1 -17.85 6.44 -10.21
N GLY A 2 -17.32 5.33 -9.71
CA GLY A 2 -17.00 5.13 -8.28
C GLY A 2 -15.50 5.02 -8.03
N GLU A 3 -15.10 5.43 -6.83
CA GLU A 3 -13.79 5.18 -6.20
C GLU A 3 -13.94 3.87 -5.41
N LEU A 4 -12.99 2.95 -5.55
CA LEU A 4 -12.88 1.78 -4.69
C LEU A 4 -11.57 1.84 -3.95
N ILE A 5 -11.60 1.49 -2.67
CA ILE A 5 -10.40 1.50 -1.84
C ILE A 5 -10.30 0.15 -1.14
N VAL A 6 -9.21 -0.57 -1.37
CA VAL A 6 -8.90 -1.83 -0.71
C VAL A 6 -7.97 -1.54 0.45
N PHE A 7 -8.42 -1.83 1.67
CA PHE A 7 -7.61 -1.74 2.88
C PHE A 7 -7.07 -3.13 3.20
N CYS A 8 -5.75 -3.27 3.39
CA CYS A 8 -5.06 -4.53 3.61
C CYS A 8 -4.19 -4.43 4.87
N ASN A 9 -4.54 -5.17 5.91
CA ASN A 9 -3.79 -5.23 7.17
C ASN A 9 -3.26 -6.66 7.39
N PRO A 10 -1.96 -6.86 7.67
CA PRO A 10 -1.41 -8.18 7.98
C PRO A 10 -2.06 -8.87 9.19
N GLY A 11 -2.65 -8.11 10.12
CA GLY A 11 -3.36 -8.66 11.28
C GLY A 11 -2.51 -9.68 12.04
N ASN A 12 -2.95 -10.94 12.08
CA ASN A 12 -2.24 -12.04 12.74
C ASN A 12 -1.38 -12.91 11.80
N ALA A 13 -1.28 -12.59 10.50
CA ALA A 13 -0.56 -13.41 9.51
C ALA A 13 0.89 -13.72 9.91
N TYR A 14 1.52 -12.79 10.63
CA TYR A 14 2.92 -12.89 11.05
C TYR A 14 3.08 -13.14 12.56
N LYS A 15 2.03 -13.60 13.24
CA LYS A 15 2.06 -13.81 14.70
C LYS A 15 3.12 -14.81 15.13
N GLY A 16 4.04 -14.35 15.98
CA GLY A 16 5.11 -15.16 16.55
C GLY A 16 6.35 -15.31 15.66
N LYS A 17 6.38 -14.69 14.47
CA LYS A 17 7.55 -14.66 13.59
C LYS A 17 8.53 -13.56 13.99
N ARG A 18 9.81 -13.75 13.71
CA ARG A 18 10.86 -12.74 13.90
C ARG A 18 10.84 -11.72 12.75
N GLU A 19 11.32 -10.49 13.01
CA GLU A 19 11.32 -9.40 12.02
C GLU A 19 11.93 -9.80 10.66
N HIS A 20 13.05 -10.54 10.65
CA HIS A 20 13.69 -10.98 9.41
C HIS A 20 12.89 -12.04 8.64
N GLU A 21 12.18 -12.93 9.33
CA GLU A 21 11.32 -13.94 8.69
C GLU A 21 10.14 -13.26 8.00
N VAL A 22 9.58 -12.25 8.67
CA VAL A 22 8.48 -11.45 8.13
C VAL A 22 8.93 -10.61 6.95
N ALA A 23 10.12 -10.04 7.02
CA ALA A 23 10.73 -9.35 5.88
C ALA A 23 10.85 -10.25 4.66
N ILE A 24 11.32 -11.49 4.85
CA ILE A 24 11.46 -12.48 3.76
C ILE A 24 10.09 -12.85 3.19
N ASP A 25 9.13 -13.20 4.06
CA ASP A 25 7.78 -13.59 3.63
C ASP A 25 7.07 -12.45 2.88
N TYR A 26 7.16 -11.22 3.41
CA TYR A 26 6.58 -10.06 2.76
C TYR A 26 7.28 -9.73 1.45
N THR A 27 8.61 -9.81 1.39
CA THR A 27 9.37 -9.58 0.15
C THR A 27 8.94 -10.58 -0.94
N SER A 28 8.74 -11.85 -0.58
CA SER A 28 8.23 -12.86 -1.50
C SER A 28 6.84 -12.50 -2.03
N MET A 29 5.93 -12.10 -1.14
CA MET A 29 4.57 -11.69 -1.53
C MET A 29 4.59 -10.42 -2.41
N ALA A 30 5.31 -9.38 -1.97
CA ALA A 30 5.28 -8.06 -2.58
C ALA A 30 6.04 -7.98 -3.90
N ILE A 31 7.15 -8.71 -4.07
CA ILE A 31 7.94 -8.69 -5.31
C ILE A 31 7.46 -9.78 -6.25
N ASP A 32 7.49 -11.05 -5.82
CA ASP A 32 7.31 -12.13 -6.78
C ASP A 32 5.85 -12.33 -7.17
N ASP A 33 4.91 -12.19 -6.24
CA ASP A 33 3.52 -12.57 -6.49
C ASP A 33 2.66 -11.35 -6.83
N TYR A 34 2.91 -10.19 -6.22
CA TYR A 34 2.22 -8.95 -6.59
C TYR A 34 2.61 -8.45 -8.00
N ASP A 35 3.88 -8.57 -8.42
CA ASP A 35 4.27 -8.20 -9.80
C ASP A 35 3.64 -9.14 -10.85
N LYS A 36 3.38 -10.40 -10.48
CA LYS A 36 2.60 -11.32 -11.32
C LYS A 36 1.11 -10.97 -11.31
N LEU A 37 0.59 -10.40 -10.23
CA LEU A 37 -0.78 -9.96 -10.13
C LEU A 37 -1.05 -8.70 -10.94
N VAL A 38 -0.23 -7.66 -10.74
CA VAL A 38 -0.43 -6.31 -11.25
C VAL A 38 0.61 -5.99 -12.30
N SER A 39 0.20 -5.44 -13.43
CA SER A 39 1.15 -4.91 -14.43
C SER A 39 0.87 -3.45 -14.69
N PHE A 40 1.92 -2.65 -14.55
CA PHE A 40 1.90 -1.22 -14.84
C PHE A 40 2.22 -0.93 -16.30
N ASP A 41 1.75 0.21 -16.80
CA ASP A 41 2.19 0.73 -18.10
C ASP A 41 3.70 0.95 -18.08
N LYS A 42 4.36 0.67 -19.20
CA LYS A 42 5.82 0.84 -19.35
C LYS A 42 6.27 2.27 -19.08
N SER A 43 5.41 3.28 -19.28
CA SER A 43 5.72 4.67 -18.93
C SER A 43 6.01 4.87 -17.45
N TYR A 44 5.59 3.94 -16.58
CA TYR A 44 5.80 4.01 -15.14
C TYR A 44 7.08 3.31 -14.66
N SER A 45 7.75 2.51 -15.50
CA SER A 45 8.87 1.65 -15.09
C SER A 45 9.98 2.40 -14.33
N ASP A 46 10.28 3.62 -14.74
CA ASP A 46 11.37 4.42 -14.18
C ASP A 46 11.05 4.96 -12.78
N PHE A 47 9.81 4.78 -12.31
CA PHE A 47 9.28 5.32 -11.06
C PHE A 47 8.74 4.24 -10.11
N VAL A 48 8.79 2.96 -10.49
CA VAL A 48 8.23 1.86 -9.69
C VAL A 48 8.92 1.75 -8.32
N ASP A 49 10.22 2.04 -8.26
CA ASP A 49 11.03 1.83 -7.05
C ASP A 49 11.03 3.02 -6.09
N ALA A 50 10.53 4.19 -6.51
CA ALA A 50 10.62 5.42 -5.72
C ALA A 50 9.23 5.99 -5.42
N PRO A 51 8.89 6.24 -4.14
CA PRO A 51 7.60 6.83 -3.80
C PRO A 51 7.49 8.26 -4.33
N ASP A 52 6.27 8.64 -4.73
CA ASP A 52 5.95 9.99 -5.15
C ASP A 52 5.91 10.98 -3.99
N PHE A 53 5.63 10.48 -2.79
CA PHE A 53 5.60 11.25 -1.57
C PHE A 53 5.90 10.40 -0.35
N THR A 54 6.66 10.95 0.60
CA THR A 54 6.99 10.28 1.86
C THR A 54 6.78 11.23 3.03
N ILE A 55 6.08 10.78 4.07
CA ILE A 55 5.87 11.57 5.30
C ILE A 55 5.84 10.67 6.54
N LYS A 56 6.32 11.22 7.67
CA LYS A 56 6.11 10.61 8.98
C LYS A 56 4.67 10.84 9.45
N VAL A 57 3.92 9.77 9.64
CA VAL A 57 2.51 9.81 10.05
C VAL A 57 2.30 9.46 11.53
N GLY A 58 3.32 8.93 12.19
CA GLY A 58 3.22 8.59 13.61
C GLY A 58 4.46 7.95 14.19
N LYS A 59 4.27 7.25 15.30
CA LYS A 59 5.25 6.38 15.94
C LYS A 59 4.60 5.07 16.33
N LYS A 60 5.33 3.97 16.18
CA LYS A 60 4.95 2.62 16.57
C LYS A 60 6.12 1.98 17.31
N ARG A 61 5.91 1.56 18.56
CA ARG A 61 6.95 0.92 19.40
C ARG A 61 8.34 1.57 19.29
N GLN A 62 8.36 2.91 19.45
CA GLN A 62 9.54 3.78 19.33
C GLN A 62 10.10 3.99 17.91
N LYS A 63 9.69 3.21 16.91
CA LYS A 63 10.01 3.43 15.48
C LYS A 63 9.07 4.49 14.91
N ASP A 64 9.57 5.32 14.00
CA ASP A 64 8.73 6.25 13.26
C ASP A 64 7.85 5.47 12.27
N LEU A 65 6.57 5.81 12.14
CA LEU A 65 5.73 5.24 11.08
C LEU A 65 5.76 6.17 9.88
N ILE A 66 6.11 5.61 8.73
CA ILE A 66 6.28 6.32 7.47
C ILE A 66 5.15 5.90 6.53
N LEU A 67 4.55 6.89 5.86
CA LEU A 67 3.75 6.67 4.67
C LEU A 67 4.66 6.87 3.46
N ASN A 68 4.63 5.90 2.55
CA ASN A 68 5.12 6.01 1.18
C ASN A 68 3.92 5.95 0.24
N LEU A 69 3.74 6.99 -0.57
CA LEU A 69 2.67 7.07 -1.55
C LEU A 69 3.23 6.86 -2.95
N PHE A 70 2.64 5.91 -3.67
CA PHE A 70 2.78 5.77 -5.12
C PHE A 70 1.45 6.20 -5.73
N ALA A 71 1.37 7.47 -6.13
CA ALA A 71 0.12 8.06 -6.61
C ALA A 71 -0.19 7.57 -8.04
N LEU A 72 -1.38 7.79 -8.57
CA LEU A 72 -1.73 7.78 -10.00
C LEU A 72 -0.91 6.82 -10.90
N GLN A 73 -0.77 5.56 -10.50
CA GLN A 73 -0.01 4.51 -11.16
C GLN A 73 -0.85 4.00 -12.33
N PRO A 74 -0.36 4.10 -13.57
CA PRO A 74 -1.07 3.56 -14.73
C PRO A 74 -0.97 2.04 -14.71
N VAL A 75 -2.09 1.36 -14.49
CA VAL A 75 -2.21 -0.10 -14.44
C VAL A 75 -2.86 -0.58 -15.73
N ILE A 76 -2.28 -1.60 -16.35
CA ILE A 76 -2.81 -2.23 -17.58
C ILE A 76 -3.35 -3.64 -17.35
N ARG A 77 -3.01 -4.25 -16.21
CA ARG A 77 -3.50 -5.58 -15.84
C ARG A 77 -3.60 -5.78 -14.33
N VAL A 78 -4.65 -6.47 -13.89
CA VAL A 78 -4.78 -7.08 -12.55
C VAL A 78 -5.37 -8.48 -12.70
N GLY A 79 -4.61 -9.51 -12.34
CA GLY A 79 -4.98 -10.91 -12.60
C GLY A 79 -5.23 -11.14 -14.10
N ASP A 80 -6.43 -11.63 -14.42
CA ASP A 80 -6.88 -11.87 -15.79
C ASP A 80 -7.53 -10.63 -16.46
N ILE A 81 -7.69 -9.53 -15.71
CA ILE A 81 -8.26 -8.30 -16.25
C ILE A 81 -7.19 -7.54 -17.01
N ASN A 82 -7.33 -7.47 -18.34
CA ASN A 82 -6.51 -6.61 -19.19
C ASN A 82 -7.27 -5.30 -19.50
N SER A 83 -6.96 -4.24 -18.75
CA SER A 83 -7.57 -2.92 -18.91
C SER A 83 -6.70 -1.83 -18.34
N SER A 84 -6.67 -0.69 -19.02
CA SER A 84 -6.01 0.51 -18.54
C SER A 84 -6.87 1.22 -17.50
N PHE A 85 -6.33 1.41 -16.30
CA PHE A 85 -6.90 2.23 -15.24
C PHE A 85 -5.81 2.84 -14.37
N ILE A 86 -6.22 3.63 -13.38
CA ILE A 86 -5.30 4.32 -12.47
C ILE A 86 -5.50 3.77 -11.06
N SER A 87 -4.38 3.51 -10.39
CA SER A 87 -4.32 3.09 -9.00
C SER A 87 -3.44 4.04 -8.18
N SER A 88 -3.69 4.18 -6.88
CA SER A 88 -2.73 4.79 -5.95
C SER A 88 -2.52 3.87 -4.76
N SER A 89 -1.27 3.66 -4.37
CA SER A 89 -0.90 2.78 -3.27
C SER A 89 -0.33 3.59 -2.11
N TYR A 90 -0.96 3.49 -0.93
CA TYR A 90 -0.53 4.12 0.30
C TYR A 90 0.07 3.05 1.22
N LEU A 91 1.40 2.98 1.25
CA LEU A 91 2.14 2.00 2.04
C LEU A 91 2.56 2.62 3.37
N PHE A 92 2.02 2.09 4.46
CA PHE A 92 2.43 2.44 5.81
C PHE A 92 3.45 1.40 6.26
N ASN A 93 4.63 1.85 6.66
CA ASN A 93 5.70 0.97 7.13
C ASN A 93 6.48 1.65 8.27
N PRO A 94 6.94 0.91 9.29
CA PRO A 94 7.86 1.46 10.27
C PRO A 94 9.19 1.81 9.59
N LYS A 95 9.75 2.95 9.96
CA LYS A 95 11.09 3.38 9.57
C LYS A 95 12.10 2.38 10.12
N TYR A 96 12.99 1.93 9.24
CA TYR A 96 14.11 1.09 9.64
C TYR A 96 15.30 1.97 10.08
N ASP A 97 15.89 1.67 11.24
CA ASP A 97 17.13 2.31 11.69
C ASP A 97 18.31 1.49 11.18
N ASN A 98 19.10 2.07 10.26
CA ASN A 98 20.27 1.47 9.60
C ASN A 98 21.46 1.15 10.54
N SER A 99 21.22 0.94 11.83
CA SER A 99 22.26 1.09 12.84
C SER A 99 23.12 -0.14 13.10
N ASN A 100 22.82 -1.36 12.63
CA ASN A 100 23.80 -2.48 12.59
C ASN A 100 23.25 -3.68 11.80
N TYR A 101 23.93 -4.02 10.69
CA TYR A 101 23.83 -5.28 9.93
C TYR A 101 22.46 -5.71 9.38
N ILE A 102 22.04 -5.13 8.25
CA ILE A 102 21.32 -5.89 7.21
C ILE A 102 21.87 -5.48 5.85
N THR A 103 22.25 -6.48 5.07
CA THR A 103 22.74 -6.39 3.69
C THR A 103 21.58 -6.16 2.71
N ASP A 104 21.70 -5.12 1.88
CA ASP A 104 21.15 -4.88 0.53
C ASP A 104 19.67 -5.08 0.19
N LYS A 105 18.79 -5.36 1.16
CA LYS A 105 17.35 -5.18 0.97
C LYS A 105 16.77 -4.42 2.16
N GLU A 106 16.32 -3.20 1.91
CA GLU A 106 15.55 -2.42 2.88
C GLU A 106 14.40 -3.30 3.38
N ILE A 107 14.40 -3.64 4.67
CA ILE A 107 13.32 -4.44 5.24
C ILE A 107 12.07 -3.56 5.31
N PHE A 108 11.18 -3.73 4.33
CA PHE A 108 9.82 -3.21 4.40
C PHE A 108 9.02 -4.15 5.30
N LEU A 109 8.84 -3.77 6.57
CA LEU A 109 7.90 -4.49 7.42
C LEU A 109 6.48 -4.06 7.03
N PRO A 110 5.60 -5.00 6.63
CA PRO A 110 4.22 -4.66 6.30
C PRO A 110 3.50 -4.13 7.54
N ASP A 111 2.87 -2.96 7.42
CA ASP A 111 2.05 -2.40 8.49
C ASP A 111 0.60 -2.24 8.04
N LEU A 112 0.40 -1.53 6.93
CA LEU A 112 -0.91 -1.33 6.31
C LEU A 112 -0.66 -0.93 4.85
N ASP A 113 -1.39 -1.57 3.95
CA ASP A 113 -1.41 -1.22 2.54
C ASP A 113 -2.83 -0.80 2.17
N ILE A 114 -2.96 0.29 1.44
CA ILE A 114 -4.24 0.79 0.97
C ILE A 114 -4.12 1.11 -0.52
N ILE A 115 -4.96 0.44 -1.31
CA ILE A 115 -4.96 0.54 -2.75
C ILE A 115 -6.25 1.23 -3.18
N GLN A 116 -6.12 2.45 -3.69
CA GLN A 116 -7.21 3.21 -4.28
C GLN A 116 -7.25 2.95 -5.79
N ILE A 117 -8.42 2.60 -6.32
CA ILE A 117 -8.65 2.35 -7.74
C ILE A 117 -9.73 3.29 -8.24
N ASP A 118 -9.41 4.08 -9.25
CA ASP A 118 -10.29 5.13 -9.74
C ASP A 118 -10.95 4.81 -11.09
N ASN A 119 -12.23 5.18 -11.17
CA ASN A 119 -12.98 5.53 -12.38
C ASN A 119 -12.83 4.60 -13.61
N PHE A 120 -13.07 3.30 -13.43
CA PHE A 120 -13.06 2.31 -14.51
C PHE A 120 -14.23 1.31 -14.42
N SER A 121 -14.62 0.71 -15.55
CA SER A 121 -15.77 -0.22 -15.62
C SER A 121 -15.54 -1.54 -14.86
N LYS A 122 -14.28 -1.93 -14.69
CA LYS A 122 -13.87 -3.16 -13.99
C LYS A 122 -13.24 -2.93 -12.62
N THR A 123 -13.37 -1.73 -12.03
CA THR A 123 -12.78 -1.45 -10.70
C THR A 123 -13.20 -2.47 -9.65
N LYS A 124 -14.48 -2.91 -9.63
CA LYS A 124 -14.96 -3.91 -8.66
C LYS A 124 -14.29 -5.27 -8.81
N GLU A 125 -14.10 -5.70 -10.05
CA GLU A 125 -13.44 -6.98 -10.37
C GLU A 125 -11.95 -6.90 -9.97
N ALA A 126 -11.26 -5.81 -10.32
CA ALA A 126 -9.86 -5.58 -9.95
C ALA A 126 -9.66 -5.49 -8.42
N ALA A 127 -10.52 -4.75 -7.72
CA ALA A 127 -10.48 -4.66 -6.26
C ALA A 127 -10.71 -6.02 -5.58
N SER A 128 -11.59 -6.86 -6.15
CA SER A 128 -11.85 -8.21 -5.63
C SER A 128 -10.64 -9.13 -5.81
N ILE A 129 -10.00 -9.10 -6.98
CA ILE A 129 -8.78 -9.87 -7.25
C ILE A 129 -7.64 -9.48 -6.29
N ILE A 130 -7.42 -8.17 -6.10
CA ILE A 130 -6.41 -7.67 -5.16
C ILE A 130 -6.75 -8.09 -3.73
N LYS A 131 -8.02 -7.97 -3.33
CA LYS A 131 -8.50 -8.42 -2.02
C LYS A 131 -8.20 -9.91 -1.80
N GLU A 132 -8.59 -10.76 -2.74
CA GLU A 132 -8.37 -12.21 -2.68
C GLU A 132 -6.88 -12.53 -2.56
N PHE A 133 -6.02 -11.87 -3.33
CA PHE A 133 -4.58 -12.01 -3.23
C PHE A 133 -4.07 -11.79 -1.79
N TYR A 134 -4.39 -10.67 -1.14
CA TYR A 134 -3.93 -10.42 0.23
C TYR A 134 -4.50 -11.44 1.23
N GLU A 135 -5.76 -11.86 1.05
CA GLU A 135 -6.39 -12.88 1.91
C GLU A 135 -5.73 -14.26 1.79
N GLU A 136 -5.17 -14.62 0.64
CA GLU A 136 -4.40 -15.87 0.47
C GLU A 136 -3.15 -15.91 1.37
N TYR A 137 -2.56 -14.75 1.69
CA TYR A 137 -1.45 -14.62 2.64
C TYR A 137 -1.93 -14.41 4.09
N GLY A 138 -3.23 -14.55 4.34
CA GLY A 138 -3.84 -14.43 5.67
C GLY A 138 -4.02 -13.00 6.16
N TRP A 139 -3.93 -12.00 5.28
CA TRP A 139 -4.20 -10.60 5.64
C TRP A 139 -5.70 -10.36 5.79
N LEU A 140 -6.04 -9.42 6.67
CA LEU A 140 -7.40 -8.88 6.79
C LEU A 140 -7.60 -7.82 5.72
N THR A 141 -8.69 -7.92 4.98
CA THR A 141 -8.98 -6.99 3.89
C THR A 141 -10.38 -6.41 3.97
N TYR A 142 -10.57 -5.22 3.41
CA TYR A 142 -11.88 -4.57 3.29
C TYR A 142 -11.93 -3.70 2.04
N ILE A 143 -12.99 -3.88 1.23
CA ILE A 143 -13.27 -3.01 0.09
C ILE A 143 -14.27 -1.94 0.53
N PHE A 144 -13.84 -0.69 0.47
CA PHE A 144 -14.72 0.47 0.59
C PHE A 144 -15.28 0.83 -0.79
N ASP A 145 -16.60 0.68 -0.96
CA ASP A 145 -17.34 1.11 -2.15
C ASP A 145 -17.98 2.47 -1.87
N GLY A 146 -17.25 3.53 -2.18
CA GLY A 146 -17.67 4.90 -1.89
C GLY A 146 -16.56 5.91 -2.12
N ARG A 147 -16.94 7.20 -2.14
CA ARG A 147 -15.99 8.30 -2.24
C ARG A 147 -15.66 8.82 -0.84
N ILE A 148 -14.38 8.81 -0.47
CA ILE A 148 -13.91 9.64 0.66
C ILE A 148 -13.92 11.08 0.15
N ASN A 149 -14.53 12.05 0.82
CA ASN A 149 -14.57 13.44 0.31
C ASN A 149 -13.42 14.31 0.82
N GLU A 150 -12.81 13.93 1.93
CA GLU A 150 -11.69 14.66 2.51
C GLU A 150 -10.45 14.49 1.63
N ARG A 151 -9.80 15.61 1.32
CA ARG A 151 -8.63 15.67 0.45
C ARG A 151 -7.63 16.68 0.99
N GLU A 152 -6.34 16.36 0.87
CA GLU A 152 -5.25 17.28 1.17
C GLU A 152 -4.36 17.46 -0.06
N ILE A 153 -3.82 18.67 -0.22
CA ILE A 153 -2.91 19.01 -1.31
C ILE A 153 -1.48 18.84 -0.80
N ILE A 154 -0.70 18.02 -1.49
CA ILE A 154 0.70 17.77 -1.17
C ILE A 154 1.61 18.20 -2.32
N GLN A 155 2.85 18.53 -1.97
CA GLN A 155 3.92 18.70 -2.94
C GLN A 155 4.66 17.35 -3.09
N PRO A 156 4.63 16.73 -4.28
CA PRO A 156 5.34 15.48 -4.53
C PRO A 156 6.85 15.65 -4.33
N THR A 157 7.51 14.58 -3.88
CA THR A 157 8.96 14.49 -3.81
C THR A 157 9.57 13.89 -5.08
N SER A 158 8.81 13.10 -5.84
CA SER A 158 9.28 12.54 -7.11
C SER A 158 9.27 13.57 -8.24
N LYS A 159 10.12 13.33 -9.25
CA LYS A 159 10.14 14.11 -10.49
C LYS A 159 9.04 13.71 -11.48
N ARG A 160 8.15 12.78 -11.10
CA ARG A 160 7.06 12.33 -11.97
C ARG A 160 5.98 13.40 -12.12
N PHE A 161 5.91 14.32 -11.17
CA PHE A 161 4.91 15.37 -11.12
C PHE A 161 5.57 16.74 -11.05
N ASP A 162 5.10 17.63 -11.91
CA ASP A 162 5.46 19.06 -11.89
C ASP A 162 4.40 19.91 -11.16
N GLU A 163 3.33 19.27 -10.67
CA GLU A 163 2.18 19.90 -10.03
C GLU A 163 1.93 19.29 -8.64
N PHE A 164 1.12 19.99 -7.83
CA PHE A 164 0.64 19.46 -6.56
C PHE A 164 -0.32 18.30 -6.78
N LEU A 165 -0.31 17.33 -5.87
CA LEU A 165 -1.25 16.20 -5.88
C LEU A 165 -2.33 16.39 -4.82
N GLU A 166 -3.54 15.96 -5.18
CA GLU A 166 -4.65 15.84 -4.25
C GLU A 166 -4.72 14.38 -3.76
N ILE A 167 -4.59 14.16 -2.45
CA ILE A 167 -4.55 12.82 -1.86
C ILE A 167 -5.58 12.67 -0.74
N ILE A 168 -5.88 11.43 -0.37
CA ILE A 168 -6.69 11.14 0.81
C ILE A 168 -5.81 11.33 2.06
N PRO A 169 -6.22 12.14 3.06
CA PRO A 169 -5.39 12.37 4.23
C PRO A 169 -5.02 11.05 4.95
N PRO A 170 -3.74 10.84 5.31
CA PRO A 170 -3.29 9.60 5.92
C PRO A 170 -4.03 9.26 7.21
N LYS A 171 -4.40 10.27 8.01
CA LYS A 171 -5.17 10.08 9.26
C LYS A 171 -6.55 9.51 8.99
N THR A 172 -7.20 9.93 7.91
CA THR A 172 -8.53 9.46 7.51
C THR A 172 -8.46 8.01 7.07
N LEU A 173 -7.45 7.66 6.26
CA LEU A 173 -7.17 6.29 5.85
C LEU A 173 -6.91 5.37 7.05
N MET A 174 -6.05 5.78 7.99
CA MET A 174 -5.76 5.01 9.21
C MET A 174 -7.00 4.85 10.10
N SER A 175 -7.86 5.87 10.19
CA SER A 175 -9.10 5.79 10.96
C SER A 175 -10.07 4.76 10.38
N ILE A 176 -10.21 4.73 9.06
CA ILE A 176 -11.06 3.73 8.38
C ILE A 176 -10.44 2.34 8.53
N ALA A 177 -9.13 2.21 8.34
CA ALA A 177 -8.43 0.94 8.53
C ALA A 177 -8.63 0.39 9.94
N LYS A 178 -8.58 1.25 10.95
CA LYS A 178 -8.85 0.88 12.35
C LYS A 178 -10.24 0.30 12.53
N GLU A 179 -11.25 0.92 11.95
CA GLU A 179 -12.63 0.47 12.06
C GLU A 179 -12.91 -0.80 11.26
N LYS A 180 -12.31 -0.94 10.06
CA LYS A 180 -12.72 -1.94 9.07
C LYS A 180 -11.85 -3.17 9.01
N VAL A 181 -10.54 -3.02 9.21
CA VAL A 181 -9.57 -4.12 9.20
C VAL A 181 -8.82 -4.26 10.53
N ASN A 182 -9.40 -3.72 11.61
CA ASN A 182 -8.84 -3.75 12.97
C ASN A 182 -7.37 -3.28 13.01
N TYR A 183 -7.03 -2.28 12.20
CA TYR A 183 -5.68 -1.73 12.20
C TYR A 183 -5.44 -0.91 13.46
N ASN A 184 -4.48 -1.34 14.27
CA ASN A 184 -4.07 -0.63 15.47
C ASN A 184 -2.55 -0.50 15.47
N LEU A 185 -2.07 0.72 15.69
CA LEU A 185 -0.64 1.04 15.76
C LEU A 185 0.10 0.22 16.82
N ASP A 186 -0.61 -0.21 17.87
CA ASP A 186 -0.03 -1.01 18.95
C ASP A 186 -0.01 -2.52 18.66
N ASP A 187 -0.88 -2.99 17.74
CA ASP A 187 -1.17 -4.41 17.49
C ASP A 187 -0.47 -4.89 16.22
N LEU A 188 0.83 -5.15 16.30
CA LEU A 188 1.56 -5.97 15.31
C LEU A 188 2.76 -6.65 15.97
N CYS A 189 3.37 -7.62 15.29
CA CYS A 189 4.29 -8.58 15.92
C CYS A 189 5.72 -8.07 16.18
N PHE A 190 5.96 -6.77 15.95
CA PHE A 190 7.27 -6.13 16.02
C PHE A 190 7.13 -4.76 16.67
#